data_AF-A0A3B1JE35-F1
#
_entry.id   AF-A0A3B1JE35-F1
#
_cell.length_a   1.000
_cell.length_b   1.000
_cell.length_c   1.000
_cell.angle_alpha   90.00
_cell.angle_beta   90.00
_cell.angle_gamma   90.00
#
_symmetry.space_group_name_H-M   'P 1'
#
loop_
_entity.id
_entity.type
_entity.pdbx_description
1 polymer ?
#
loop_
_entity_poly.entity_id
_entity_poly.type
_entity_poly.pdbx_seq_one_letter_code
_entity_poly.pdbx_strand_id
1 'polypeptide(L)' 'MEAIEQTLKCPVCMDFFTDPVLLPCGHNFCRTCICTVWGVDVGGEGSDGPLFCPECQIFLP' A
#
# COMPACT_ATOMS: atom_id res chain seq x y z
N MET A 1 28.25 4.26 1.52
CA MET A 1 27.33 3.56 2.45
C MET A 1 25.95 3.79 1.87
N GLU A 2 25.50 2.88 1.01
CA GLU A 2 24.25 3.05 0.26
C GLU A 2 23.46 1.76 0.43
N ALA A 3 22.65 1.70 1.49
CA ALA A 3 21.75 0.57 1.75
C ALA A 3 20.50 0.99 2.56
N ILE A 4 20.13 2.27 2.51
CA ILE A 4 18.94 2.81 3.21
C ILE A 4 17.91 3.44 2.26
N GLU A 5 18.27 3.69 1.00
CA GLU A 5 17.38 4.39 0.07
C GLU A 5 16.37 3.46 -0.62
N GLN A 6 16.59 2.14 -0.57
CA GLN A 6 15.70 1.16 -1.19
C GLN A 6 14.52 0.77 -0.29
N THR A 7 14.62 0.96 1.03
CA THR A 7 13.56 0.60 1.99
C THR A 7 12.51 1.69 2.18
N LEU A 8 12.68 2.86 1.55
CA LEU A 8 11.79 4.03 1.68
C LEU A 8 10.95 4.29 0.43
N LYS A 9 10.97 3.39 -0.55
CA LYS A 9 10.24 3.54 -1.80
C LYS A 9 9.02 2.63 -1.82
N CYS A 10 7.90 3.17 -2.29
CA CYS A 10 6.69 2.40 -2.50
C CYS A 10 6.84 1.49 -3.71
N PRO A 11 6.58 0.18 -3.59
CA PRO A 11 6.68 -0.75 -4.72
C PRO A 11 5.63 -0.51 -5.81
N VAL A 12 4.57 0.27 -5.52
CA VAL A 12 3.51 0.60 -6.48
C VAL A 12 3.90 1.77 -7.39
N CYS A 13 4.35 2.89 -6.81
CA CYS A 13 4.77 4.06 -7.60
C CYS A 13 6.29 4.14 -7.85
N MET A 14 7.08 3.25 -7.24
CA MET A 14 8.55 3.24 -7.27
C MET A 14 9.23 4.53 -6.77
N ASP A 15 8.46 5.39 -6.08
CA ASP A 15 8.87 6.67 -5.51
C ASP A 15 8.89 6.62 -3.98
N PHE A 16 9.46 7.64 -3.36
CA PHE A 16 9.45 7.76 -1.90
C PHE A 16 8.03 7.69 -1.32
N PHE A 17 7.89 6.99 -0.19
CA PHE A 17 6.61 6.90 0.50
C PHE A 17 6.03 8.27 0.81
N THR A 18 4.83 8.52 0.29
CA THR A 18 4.03 9.70 0.61
C THR A 18 2.79 9.24 1.37
N ASP A 19 2.70 9.63 2.65
CA ASP A 19 1.68 9.15 3.59
C ASP A 19 1.63 7.60 3.65
N PRO A 20 2.71 6.95 4.15
CA PRO A 20 2.80 5.49 4.17
C PRO A 20 1.72 4.89 5.08
N VAL A 21 0.97 3.93 4.53
CA VAL A 21 0.07 3.06 5.26
C VAL A 21 0.79 1.74 5.51
N LEU A 22 0.94 1.39 6.79
CA LEU A 22 1.45 0.09 7.21
C LEU A 22 0.30 -0.92 7.19
N LEU A 23 0.41 -1.93 6.33
CA LEU A 23 -0.54 -3.03 6.27
C LEU A 23 -0.28 -4.06 7.40
N PRO A 24 -1.28 -4.85 7.81
CA PRO A 24 -1.13 -5.91 8.82
C PRO A 24 -0.03 -6.93 8.52
N CYS A 25 0.32 -7.13 7.24
CA CYS A 25 1.44 -7.99 6.83
C CYS A 25 2.83 -7.38 7.08
N GLY A 26 2.91 -6.10 7.48
CA GLY A 26 4.16 -5.38 7.72
C GLY A 26 4.70 -4.58 6.53
N HIS A 27 4.01 -4.59 5.38
CA HIS A 27 4.41 -3.82 4.19
C HIS A 27 3.81 -2.42 4.17
N ASN A 28 4.54 -1.53 3.50
CA ASN A 28 4.33 -0.09 3.54
C ASN A 28 3.97 0.34 2.12
N PHE A 29 2.93 1.15 1.97
CA PHE A 29 2.53 1.68 0.66
C PHE A 29 2.04 3.11 0.81
N CYS A 30 2.16 3.94 -0.23
CA CYS A 30 1.52 5.25 -0.21
C CYS A 30 0.00 5.06 -0.07
N ARG A 31 -0.66 5.87 0.78
CA ARG A 31 -2.12 5.83 0.96
C ARG A 31 -2.86 5.90 -0.37
N THR A 32 -2.42 6.77 -1.26
CA THR A 32 -3.00 6.92 -2.61
C THR A 32 -2.81 5.68 -3.46
N CYS A 33 -1.62 5.07 -3.41
CA CYS A 33 -1.29 3.85 -4.16
C CYS A 33 -2.14 2.68 -3.70
N ILE A 34 -2.23 2.45 -2.39
CA ILE A 34 -3.01 1.34 -1.85
C ILE A 34 -4.52 1.54 -2.06
N CYS A 35 -5.04 2.76 -1.90
CA CYS A 35 -6.44 3.07 -2.24
C CYS A 35 -6.74 2.84 -3.73
N THR A 36 -5.81 3.20 -4.62
CA THR A 36 -5.94 2.95 -6.06
C THR A 36 -5.97 1.46 -6.36
N VAL A 37 -5.08 0.67 -5.73
CA VAL A 37 -5.03 -0.79 -5.91
C VAL A 37 -6.30 -1.46 -5.42
N TRP A 38 -6.82 -1.06 -4.25
CA TRP A 38 -8.05 -1.60 -3.70
C TRP A 38 -9.30 -1.11 -4.43
N GLY A 39 -9.17 -0.17 -5.37
CA GLY A 39 -10.29 0.38 -6.14
C GLY A 39 -11.32 1.09 -5.26
N VAL A 40 -10.90 1.59 -4.09
CA VAL A 40 -11.79 2.31 -3.17
C VAL A 40 -11.79 3.77 -3.56
N ASP A 41 -12.81 4.17 -4.33
CA ASP A 41 -13.15 5.58 -4.46
C ASP A 41 -13.56 6.10 -3.06
N VAL A 42 -13.04 7.26 -2.66
CA VAL A 42 -13.16 7.87 -1.31
C VAL A 42 -14.61 8.29 -0.94
N GLY A 43 -15.64 7.68 -1.54
CA GLY A 43 -17.05 8.06 -1.37
C GLY A 43 -18.08 6.92 -1.42
N GLY A 44 -17.67 5.65 -1.37
CA GLY A 44 -18.59 4.51 -1.36
C GLY A 44 -18.82 3.95 0.05
N GLU A 45 -20.02 4.18 0.60
CA GLU A 45 -20.45 3.59 1.86
C GLU A 45 -20.57 2.06 1.73
N GLY A 46 -19.64 1.35 2.37
CA GLY A 46 -19.82 -0.05 2.78
C GLY A 46 -19.67 -1.10 1.68
N SER A 47 -18.43 -1.56 1.49
CA SER A 47 -18.17 -2.95 1.10
C SER A 47 -16.67 -3.20 1.14
N ASP A 48 -16.26 -4.05 2.08
CA ASP A 48 -15.21 -5.08 1.99
C ASP A 48 -14.47 -5.14 0.63
N GLY A 49 -13.72 -4.09 0.31
CA GLY A 49 -12.78 -4.15 -0.81
C GLY A 49 -11.71 -5.17 -0.44
N PRO A 50 -11.19 -5.97 -1.38
CA PRO A 50 -10.18 -6.96 -1.05
C PRO A 50 -8.97 -6.24 -0.47
N LEU A 51 -8.80 -6.32 0.86
CA LEU A 51 -7.63 -5.81 1.56
C LEU A 51 -6.48 -6.72 1.19
N PHE A 52 -5.91 -6.62 0.00
CA PHE A 52 -4.78 -7.45 -0.39
C PHE A 52 -3.49 -6.62 -0.40
N CYS A 53 -2.39 -7.26 -0.03
CA CYS A 53 -1.07 -6.66 -0.14
C CYS A 53 -0.49 -6.95 -1.53
N PRO A 54 -0.13 -5.94 -2.34
CA PRO A 54 0.49 -6.13 -3.67
C PRO A 54 1.80 -6.91 -3.62
N GLU A 55 2.56 -6.74 -2.53
CA GLU A 55 3.89 -7.34 -2.38
C GLU A 55 3.82 -8.78 -1.86
N CYS A 56 2.91 -9.05 -0.92
CA CYS A 56 2.68 -10.42 -0.44
C CYS A 56 1.79 -11.25 -1.37
N GLN A 57 0.94 -10.59 -2.17
CA GLN A 57 -0.16 -11.21 -2.90
C GLN A 57 -1.11 -12.02 -1.99
N ILE A 58 -1.28 -11.59 -0.74
CA ILE A 58 -2.20 -12.20 0.23
C ILE A 58 -3.33 -11.24 0.56
N PHE A 59 -4.50 -11.82 0.90
CA PHE A 59 -5.58 -11.09 1.57
C PHE A 59 -5.20 -10.87 3.03
N LEU A 60 -5.40 -9.64 3.48
CA LEU A 60 -5.22 -9.16 4.83
C LEU A 60 -6.56 -9.30 5.55
N PRO A 61 -6.53 -9.79 6.80
CA PRO A 61 -7.73 -9.98 7.61
C PRO A 61 -8.33 -8.65 8.09
#